data_AF-A0A8J2TQA1-F1
#
_entry.id   AF-A0A8J2TQA1-F1
#
_cell.length_a   1.000
_cell.length_b   1.000
_cell.length_c   1.000
_cell.angle_alpha   90.00
_cell.angle_beta   90.00
_cell.angle_gamma   90.00
#
_symmetry.space_group_name_H-M   'P 1'
#
loop_
_entity.id
_entity.type
_entity.pdbx_description
1 polymer ?
#
loop_
_entity_poly.entity_id
_entity_poly.type
_entity_poly.pdbx_seq_one_letter_code
_entity_poly.pdbx_strand_id
1 'polypeptide(L)'
;MLLHWGGVAFVVWSMGTAKTSTIGEITFRNELKIPKLLDYQLDNKGRKVFHLTFNKGEVEFLERKTTDTWGLNEPYLALAIKASKGMKY
;
A
#
# COMPACT_ATOMS: atom_id res chain seq x y z
N MET A 1 -0.69 -49.21 -7.95
CA MET A 1 0.23 -48.08 -7.72
C MET A 1 -0.38 -46.84 -8.39
N LEU A 2 -1.26 -46.10 -7.70
CA LEU A 2 -1.98 -44.93 -8.25
C LEU A 2 -2.60 -44.08 -7.13
N LEU A 3 -1.87 -43.89 -6.02
CA LEU A 3 -2.37 -43.22 -4.81
C LEU A 3 -1.37 -42.20 -4.25
N HIS A 4 -0.75 -41.38 -5.11
CA HIS A 4 0.11 -40.29 -4.64
C HIS A 4 -0.23 -38.93 -5.24
N TRP A 5 -0.80 -38.88 -6.45
CA TRP A 5 -1.09 -37.60 -7.11
C TRP A 5 -2.27 -36.84 -6.49
N GLY A 6 -3.30 -37.55 -5.99
CA GLY A 6 -4.45 -36.90 -5.34
C GLY A 6 -4.11 -36.20 -4.03
N GLY A 7 -3.19 -36.78 -3.23
CA GLY A 7 -2.74 -36.17 -1.98
C GLY A 7 -1.90 -34.91 -2.20
N VAL A 8 -1.01 -34.94 -3.19
CA VAL A 8 -0.19 -33.77 -3.56
C VAL A 8 -1.07 -32.64 -4.12
N ALA A 9 -2.04 -32.97 -4.98
CA ALA A 9 -2.98 -31.98 -5.51
C ALA A 9 -3.83 -31.34 -4.41
N PHE A 10 -4.29 -32.14 -3.43
CA PHE A 10 -5.05 -31.65 -2.28
C PHE A 10 -4.22 -30.72 -1.39
N VAL A 11 -2.96 -31.07 -1.10
CA VAL A 11 -2.04 -30.22 -0.31
C VAL A 11 -1.76 -28.89 -1.02
N VAL A 12 -1.47 -28.91 -2.32
CA VAL A 12 -1.22 -27.69 -3.11
C VAL A 12 -2.47 -26.80 -3.18
N TRP A 13 -3.65 -27.38 -3.38
CA TRP A 13 -4.91 -26.63 -3.37
C TRP A 13 -5.23 -26.04 -1.98
N SER A 14 -4.95 -26.79 -0.91
CA SER A 14 -5.15 -26.30 0.46
C SER A 14 -4.20 -25.15 0.83
N MET A 15 -2.95 -25.19 0.36
CA MET A 15 -2.00 -24.08 0.55
C MET A 15 -2.37 -22.87 -0.31
N GLY A 16 -2.87 -23.08 -1.54
CA GLY A 16 -3.33 -21.99 -2.42
C GLY A 16 -4.57 -21.24 -1.92
N THR A 17 -5.32 -21.83 -0.97
CA THR A 17 -6.52 -21.24 -0.35
C THR A 17 -6.30 -20.80 1.09
N ALA A 18 -5.07 -20.89 1.60
CA ALA A 18 -4.72 -20.46 2.95
C ALA A 18 -4.99 -18.96 3.10
N LYS A 19 -6.10 -18.63 3.76
CA LYS A 19 -6.47 -17.26 4.07
C LYS A 19 -5.48 -16.73 5.12
N THR A 20 -4.60 -15.82 4.72
CA THR A 20 -3.78 -15.06 5.67
C THR A 20 -4.67 -14.01 6.33
N SER A 21 -5.27 -14.36 7.46
CA SER A 21 -6.00 -13.42 8.31
C SER A 21 -5.30 -13.32 9.65
N THR A 22 -4.89 -12.12 10.04
CA THR A 22 -4.37 -11.82 11.37
C THR A 22 -5.46 -11.28 12.30
N ILE A 23 -6.72 -11.26 11.84
CA ILE A 23 -7.88 -10.76 12.61
C ILE A 23 -8.07 -11.68 13.82
N GLY A 24 -7.95 -11.10 15.02
CA GLY A 24 -8.03 -11.85 16.29
C GLY A 24 -6.71 -12.48 16.74
N GLU A 25 -5.68 -12.51 15.90
CA GLU A 25 -4.35 -13.03 16.23
C GLU A 25 -3.39 -11.93 16.74
N ILE A 26 -3.61 -10.68 16.31
CA ILE A 26 -2.80 -9.53 16.72
C ILE A 26 -3.64 -8.43 17.37
N THR A 27 -3.00 -7.65 18.25
CA THR A 27 -3.58 -6.39 18.73
C THR A 27 -3.25 -5.27 17.74
N PHE A 28 -4.26 -4.61 17.19
CA PHE A 28 -4.08 -3.37 16.44
C PHE A 28 -3.84 -2.22 17.42
N ARG A 29 -2.57 -1.83 17.60
CA ARG A 29 -2.15 -0.80 18.57
C ARG A 29 -1.82 0.55 17.92
N ASN A 30 -1.53 0.54 16.63
CA ASN A 30 -1.16 1.75 15.89
C ASN A 30 -2.41 2.44 15.35
N GLU A 31 -2.48 3.76 15.51
CA GLU A 31 -3.50 4.57 14.86
C GLU A 31 -3.33 4.56 13.34
N LEU A 32 -4.45 4.56 12.62
CA LEU A 32 -4.44 4.66 11.17
C LEU A 32 -4.12 6.10 10.76
N LYS A 33 -2.94 6.30 10.15
CA LYS A 33 -2.58 7.58 9.56
C LYS A 33 -3.34 7.78 8.25
N ILE A 34 -4.15 8.84 8.18
CA ILE A 34 -4.82 9.25 6.94
C ILE A 34 -3.90 10.25 6.20
N PRO A 35 -3.44 9.94 4.98
CA PRO A 35 -2.59 10.86 4.22
C PRO A 35 -3.36 12.11 3.82
N LYS A 36 -2.68 13.26 3.83
CA LYS A 36 -3.26 14.51 3.30
C LYS A 36 -3.44 14.41 1.78
N LEU A 37 -4.34 15.24 1.24
CA LEU A 37 -4.47 15.37 -0.22
C LEU A 37 -3.27 16.11 -0.80
N LEU A 38 -2.80 15.67 -1.96
CA LEU A 38 -1.75 16.35 -2.71
C LEU A 38 -2.31 17.58 -3.43
N ASP A 39 -1.66 18.72 -3.26
CA ASP A 39 -1.97 19.94 -3.99
C ASP A 39 -1.60 19.84 -5.47
N TYR A 40 -2.29 20.62 -6.31
CA TYR A 40 -2.07 20.67 -7.75
C TYR A 40 -2.04 22.11 -8.26
N GLN A 41 -1.41 22.29 -9.42
CA GLN A 41 -1.48 23.51 -10.21
C GLN A 41 -2.33 23.28 -11.45
N LEU A 42 -2.84 24.36 -12.04
CA LEU A 42 -3.49 24.28 -13.35
C LEU A 42 -2.49 24.68 -14.44
N ASP A 43 -2.46 23.93 -15.53
CA ASP A 43 -1.72 24.34 -16.72
C ASP A 43 -2.54 25.30 -17.61
N ASN A 44 -1.93 25.77 -18.70
CA ASN A 44 -2.56 26.69 -19.65
C ASN A 44 -3.81 26.12 -20.35
N LYS A 45 -4.07 24.81 -20.23
CA LYS A 45 -5.23 24.11 -20.78
C LYS A 45 -6.25 23.74 -19.69
N GLY A 46 -6.04 24.20 -18.45
CA GLY A 46 -6.89 23.90 -17.30
C GLY A 46 -6.76 22.47 -16.78
N ARG A 47 -5.67 21.75 -17.10
CA ARG A 47 -5.37 20.42 -16.57
C ARG A 47 -4.71 20.53 -15.21
N LYS A 48 -5.00 19.58 -14.31
CA LYS A 48 -4.36 19.53 -12.99
C LYS A 48 -2.99 18.87 -13.07
N VAL A 49 -1.95 19.61 -12.77
CA VAL A 49 -0.57 19.13 -12.72
C VAL A 49 -0.15 18.91 -11.27
N PHE A 50 0.32 17.70 -11.00
CA PHE A 50 0.86 17.30 -9.70
C PHE A 50 2.37 17.17 -9.79
N HIS A 51 3.09 17.71 -8.83
CA HIS A 51 4.54 17.52 -8.72
C HIS A 51 4.83 16.35 -7.80
N LEU A 52 5.55 15.35 -8.32
CA LEU A 52 5.90 14.12 -7.62
C LEU A 52 7.42 13.99 -7.58
N THR A 53 7.96 13.90 -6.37
CA THR A 53 9.39 13.72 -6.13
C THR A 53 9.61 12.46 -5.31
N PHE A 54 10.46 11.58 -5.82
CA PHE A 54 10.86 10.38 -5.10
C PHE A 54 11.94 10.73 -4.08
N ASN A 55 11.70 10.42 -2.82
CA ASN A 55 12.60 10.72 -1.72
C ASN A 55 12.88 9.45 -0.91
N LYS A 56 14.14 9.30 -0.47
CA LYS A 56 14.47 8.38 0.62
C LYS A 56 14.04 9.02 1.95
N GLY A 57 13.55 8.22 2.87
CA GLY A 57 13.20 8.65 4.22
C GLY A 57 13.39 7.54 5.25
N GLU A 58 13.08 7.88 6.49
CA GLU A 58 13.03 6.93 7.60
C GLU A 58 11.72 7.13 8.36
N VAL A 59 11.01 6.04 8.64
CA VAL A 59 9.73 6.07 9.35
C VAL A 59 9.68 5.02 10.44
N GLU A 60 9.10 5.41 11.58
CA GLU A 60 8.84 4.53 12.71
C GLU A 60 7.44 3.91 12.57
N PHE A 61 7.39 2.61 12.24
CA PHE A 61 6.14 1.83 12.19
C PHE A 61 5.82 1.13 13.50
N LEU A 62 6.86 0.82 14.27
CA LEU A 62 6.79 0.16 15.55
C LEU A 62 7.62 0.97 16.53
N GLU A 63 7.14 1.07 17.78
CA GLU A 63 7.83 1.84 18.81
C GLU A 63 9.33 1.53 18.87
N ARG A 64 10.13 2.59 18.77
CA ARG A 64 11.59 2.61 18.83
C ARG A 64 12.27 1.83 17.70
N LYS A 65 11.58 1.60 16.57
CA LYS A 65 12.14 0.96 15.37
C LYS A 65 11.92 1.82 14.14
N THR A 66 13.00 2.43 13.66
CA THR A 66 13.01 3.12 12.36
C THR A 66 13.17 2.13 11.23
N THR A 67 12.61 2.46 10.07
CA THR A 67 12.71 1.68 8.84
C THR A 67 13.05 2.62 7.70
N ASP A 68 14.08 2.28 6.93
CA ASP A 68 14.41 2.96 5.69
C ASP A 68 13.26 2.78 4.70
N THR A 69 12.77 3.89 4.15
CA THR A 69 11.66 3.92 3.22
C THR A 69 11.97 4.76 2.00
N TRP A 70 11.17 4.55 0.96
CA TRP A 70 11.09 5.42 -0.20
C TRP A 70 9.65 5.84 -0.40
N GLY A 71 9.42 7.12 -0.67
CA GLY A 71 8.08 7.67 -0.84
C GLY A 71 8.04 8.81 -1.85
N LEU A 72 6.82 9.21 -2.19
CA LEU A 72 6.54 10.33 -3.10
C LEU A 72 6.09 11.54 -2.28
N ASN A 73 6.87 12.62 -2.35
CA ASN A 73 6.74 13.89 -1.61
C ASN A 73 6.86 13.77 -0.09
N GLU A 74 6.50 12.62 0.49
CA GLU A 74 6.60 12.25 1.89
C GLU A 74 7.47 10.98 2.05
N PRO A 75 8.06 10.74 3.23
CA PRO A 75 8.96 9.60 3.44
C PRO A 75 8.25 8.23 3.46
N TYR A 76 6.95 8.18 3.72
CA TYR A 76 6.14 6.95 3.70
C TYR A 76 4.67 7.26 3.40
N LEU A 77 4.08 6.44 2.51
CA LEU A 77 2.79 6.65 1.86
C LEU A 77 2.75 7.97 1.07
N ALA A 78 2.46 7.87 -0.22
CA ALA A 78 2.24 9.06 -1.02
C ALA A 78 1.03 9.84 -0.48
N LEU A 79 1.09 11.16 -0.58
CA LEU A 79 -0.08 12.01 -0.40
C LEU A 79 -1.20 11.56 -1.34
N ALA A 80 -2.44 11.59 -0.86
CA ALA A 80 -3.56 11.07 -1.62
C ALA A 80 -3.92 12.01 -2.78
N ILE A 81 -4.15 11.45 -3.97
CA ILE A 81 -4.65 12.20 -5.12
C ILE A 81 -6.15 11.96 -5.24
N LYS A 82 -6.92 13.05 -5.26
CA LYS A 82 -8.37 13.01 -5.51
C LYS A 82 -8.66 13.32 -6.97
N ALA A 83 -9.13 12.32 -7.70
CA ALA A 83 -9.62 12.47 -9.06
C ALA A 83 -11.17 12.47 -9.10
N SER A 84 -11.72 13.09 -10.14
CA SER A 84 -13.15 13.03 -10.46
C SER A 84 -13.34 12.58 -11.89
N LYS A 85 -14.49 11.98 -12.22
CA LYS A 85 -14.81 11.60 -13.60
C LYS A 85 -14.69 12.82 -14.52
N GLY A 86 -14.00 12.66 -15.65
CA GLY A 86 -13.76 13.73 -16.63
C GLY A 86 -12.62 14.69 -16.27
N MET A 87 -11.95 14.51 -15.12
CA MET A 87 -10.76 15.28 -14.76
C MET A 87 -9.62 14.98 -15.74
N LYS A 88 -8.93 16.03 -16.18
CA LYS A 88 -7.72 15.94 -16.99
C LYS A 88 -6.51 16.27 -16.11
N TYR A 89 -5.51 15.41 -16.19
CA TYR A 89 -4.22 15.51 -15.52
C TYR A 89 -3.10 15.46 -16.57
#